data_AF-A0A7R8ZZN3-F1
#
_entry.id   AF-A0A7R8ZZN3-F1
#
_cell.length_a   1.000
_cell.length_b   1.000
_cell.length_c   1.000
_cell.angle_alpha   90.00
_cell.angle_beta   90.00
_cell.angle_gamma   90.00
#
_symmetry.space_group_name_H-M   'P 1'
#
loop_
_entity.id
_entity.type
_entity.pdbx_description
1 polymer ?
#
loop_
_entity_poly.entity_id
_entity_poly.type
_entity_poly.pdbx_seq_one_letter_code
_entity_poly.pdbx_strand_id
1 'polypeptide(L)'
;MCASGVMPTPEKLQQLADLAVRGEARAGMPFRIVSGGNSSSLPLLSGEVPTRINHLRVGHSIMIGSNTRSGGTDPDLREDTFVLSAPLIEKQTKDSLPDGEIGADAFGEAPSFVDRGERLRGIIALGRLDIQPQSLRPLDPGLQIVTASSDHTIVDMSDSPDLAIGDRIEFALDYAGLLQAMISPYISRDVHDDEARATTPRHVTLFADAHTRTHPDTLDFLDTLETMGIVGESVDTPAAIPLAKALAEPQTPVWLAPDDDALATLFDAMRLNGGRRGLLWMSADTGLGEDGRLRLALQAPPAVLADSCALVGLQRASRDEAQEVSRLALLALTIEDVDLLGIREVMRRSIDRVASQSEGFVLVLHASVAAGLGGGG
;
A
#
# COMPACT_ATOMS: atom_id res chain seq x y z
N MET A 1 27.55 7.59 2.77
CA MET A 1 26.62 7.30 3.87
C MET A 1 26.15 5.86 3.87
N CYS A 2 25.29 5.39 2.94
CA CYS A 2 24.60 4.10 3.10
C CYS A 2 25.53 2.87 3.19
N ALA A 3 26.60 2.82 2.39
CA ALA A 3 27.55 1.70 2.43
C ALA A 3 28.85 2.02 3.21
N SER A 4 29.18 3.29 3.39
CA SER A 4 30.51 3.73 3.86
C SER A 4 30.49 4.71 5.03
N GLY A 5 29.32 5.12 5.52
CA GLY A 5 29.19 6.10 6.61
C GLY A 5 29.65 7.54 6.28
N VAL A 6 30.28 7.75 5.12
CA VAL A 6 30.86 9.06 4.77
C VAL A 6 29.77 10.12 4.57
N MET A 7 29.86 11.21 5.32
CA MET A 7 29.00 12.39 5.21
C MET A 7 29.36 13.27 4.01
N PRO A 8 28.37 13.88 3.34
CA PRO A 8 28.62 14.94 2.38
C PRO A 8 29.17 16.18 3.10
N THR A 9 30.07 16.88 2.43
CA THR A 9 30.58 18.19 2.86
C THR A 9 30.51 19.16 1.69
N PRO A 10 30.46 20.48 1.94
CA PRO A 10 30.48 21.48 0.88
C PRO A 10 31.64 21.26 -0.12
N GLU A 11 32.83 20.90 0.38
CA GLU A 11 34.02 20.66 -0.45
C GLU A 11 33.84 19.46 -1.39
N LYS A 12 33.23 18.37 -0.91
CA LYS A 12 32.96 17.20 -1.75
C LYS A 12 31.90 17.48 -2.80
N LEU A 13 30.89 18.26 -2.45
CA LEU A 13 29.89 18.71 -3.42
C LEU A 13 30.52 19.67 -4.45
N GLN A 14 31.45 20.53 -4.03
CA GLN A 14 32.17 21.42 -4.93
C GLN A 14 33.01 20.64 -5.95
N GLN A 15 33.63 19.52 -5.57
CA GLN A 15 34.35 18.67 -6.52
C GLN A 15 33.45 18.17 -7.67
N LEU A 16 32.19 17.82 -7.38
CA LEU A 16 31.21 17.43 -8.40
C LEU A 16 30.82 18.62 -9.28
N ALA A 17 30.59 19.80 -8.67
CA ALA A 17 30.30 21.03 -9.41
C ALA A 17 31.43 21.39 -10.39
N ASP A 18 32.69 21.33 -9.93
CA ASP A 18 33.86 21.63 -10.76
C ASP A 18 34.04 20.61 -11.89
N LEU A 19 33.76 19.33 -11.62
CA LEU A 19 33.75 18.28 -12.64
C LEU A 19 32.70 18.55 -13.72
N ALA A 20 31.50 18.99 -13.32
CA ALA A 20 30.44 19.35 -14.24
C ALA A 20 30.88 20.52 -15.14
N VAL A 21 31.43 21.59 -14.56
CA VAL A 21 31.93 22.75 -15.33
C VAL A 21 33.01 22.36 -16.34
N ARG A 22 33.96 21.48 -15.94
CA ARG A 22 34.97 20.96 -16.87
C ARG A 22 34.35 20.11 -17.99
N GLY A 23 33.33 19.31 -17.68
CA GLY A 23 32.58 18.52 -18.65
C GLY A 23 31.87 19.39 -19.67
N GLU A 24 31.19 20.44 -19.21
CA GLU A 24 30.49 21.43 -20.04
C GLU A 24 31.44 22.13 -21.00
N ALA A 25 32.60 22.60 -20.51
CA ALA A 25 33.63 23.23 -21.32
C ALA A 25 34.15 22.31 -22.44
N ARG A 26 34.29 21.02 -22.16
CA ARG A 26 34.73 20.02 -23.15
C ARG A 26 33.63 19.66 -24.15
N ALA A 27 32.37 19.61 -23.70
CA ALA A 27 31.22 19.31 -24.54
C ALA A 27 30.79 20.49 -25.41
N GLY A 28 31.22 21.71 -25.07
CA GLY A 28 30.80 22.94 -25.74
C GLY A 28 29.34 23.31 -25.48
N MET A 29 28.72 22.73 -24.45
CA MET A 29 27.34 23.00 -24.06
C MET A 29 27.15 22.84 -22.55
N PRO A 30 26.28 23.65 -21.91
CA PRO A 30 25.95 23.50 -20.51
C PRO A 30 25.09 22.25 -20.28
N PHE A 31 25.30 21.57 -19.16
CA PHE A 31 24.46 20.46 -18.75
C PHE A 31 23.16 21.01 -18.18
N ARG A 32 22.02 20.56 -18.69
CA ARG A 32 20.73 20.98 -18.12
C ARG A 32 20.58 20.55 -16.66
N ILE A 33 21.09 19.36 -16.33
CA ILE A 33 20.97 18.73 -15.02
C ILE A 33 22.35 18.30 -14.55
N VAL A 34 22.72 18.72 -13.34
CA VAL A 34 23.86 18.20 -12.59
C VAL A 34 23.30 17.65 -11.29
N SER A 35 23.17 16.32 -11.26
CA SER A 35 22.54 15.60 -10.16
C SER A 35 23.57 15.19 -9.12
N GLY A 36 23.31 15.53 -7.85
CA GLY A 36 24.24 15.31 -6.75
C GLY A 36 23.52 15.05 -5.43
N GLY A 37 24.32 14.78 -4.40
CA GLY A 37 23.81 14.60 -3.04
C GLY A 37 23.11 13.26 -2.78
N ASN A 38 22.62 13.17 -1.56
CA ASN A 38 21.83 12.08 -0.95
C ASN A 38 20.96 12.70 0.16
N SER A 39 20.22 11.89 0.91
CA SER A 39 19.35 12.38 2.01
C SER A 39 20.09 13.23 3.05
N SER A 40 21.36 12.99 3.29
CA SER A 40 22.22 13.77 4.22
C SER A 40 22.68 15.11 3.68
N SER A 41 22.42 15.34 2.40
CA SER A 41 22.64 16.62 1.75
C SER A 41 21.44 17.54 1.92
N LEU A 42 20.30 17.02 2.41
CA LEU A 42 19.09 17.82 2.61
C LEU A 42 19.32 19.01 3.58
N PRO A 43 19.99 18.82 4.75
CA PRO A 43 20.28 19.95 5.65
C PRO A 43 21.22 21.01 5.04
N LEU A 44 22.00 20.64 4.02
CA LEU A 44 22.93 21.54 3.32
C LEU A 44 22.21 22.50 2.35
N LEU A 45 20.91 22.29 2.09
CA LEU A 45 20.13 23.18 1.23
C LEU A 45 20.02 24.61 1.78
N SER A 46 20.35 24.82 3.05
CA SER A 46 20.45 26.13 3.71
C SER A 46 21.60 27.04 3.18
N GLY A 47 22.24 26.68 2.06
CA GLY A 47 23.25 27.50 1.37
C GLY A 47 24.62 26.82 1.19
N GLU A 48 24.77 25.57 1.64
CA GLU A 48 26.02 24.82 1.58
C GLU A 48 26.16 23.95 0.32
N VAL A 49 25.07 23.73 -0.43
CA VAL A 49 25.11 23.03 -1.72
C VAL A 49 25.53 24.00 -2.83
N PRO A 50 26.60 23.69 -3.61
CA PRO A 50 27.00 24.51 -4.75
C PRO A 50 25.88 24.68 -5.76
N THR A 51 25.68 25.91 -6.24
CA THR A 51 24.61 26.28 -7.19
C THR A 51 24.62 25.47 -8.49
N ARG A 52 25.79 24.93 -8.89
CA ARG A 52 25.88 24.10 -10.09
C ARG A 52 25.14 22.77 -9.93
N ILE A 53 25.04 22.23 -8.72
CA ILE A 53 24.21 21.06 -8.43
C ILE A 53 22.76 21.53 -8.34
N ASN A 54 22.01 21.33 -9.42
CA ASN A 54 20.62 21.80 -9.55
C ASN A 54 19.58 20.68 -9.44
N HIS A 55 20.02 19.47 -9.07
CA HIS A 55 19.15 18.33 -8.86
C HIS A 55 19.66 17.50 -7.68
N LEU A 56 18.97 17.57 -6.54
CA LEU A 56 19.33 16.82 -5.34
C LEU A 56 18.60 15.48 -5.31
N ARG A 57 19.30 14.40 -4.99
CA ARG A 57 18.69 13.08 -4.79
C ARG A 57 18.42 12.85 -3.31
N VAL A 58 17.17 12.55 -2.97
CA VAL A 58 16.72 12.28 -1.60
C VAL A 58 15.86 11.01 -1.63
N GLY A 59 15.97 10.17 -0.60
CA GLY A 59 15.15 8.96 -0.48
C GLY A 59 14.80 8.68 0.98
N HIS A 60 15.81 8.34 1.79
CA HIS A 60 15.61 8.05 3.22
C HIS A 60 14.89 9.20 3.99
N SER A 61 15.42 10.43 4.00
CA SER A 61 14.88 11.52 4.81
C SER A 61 13.45 11.91 4.41
N ILE A 62 13.11 11.90 3.12
CA ILE A 62 11.75 12.27 2.67
C ILE A 62 10.69 11.25 3.11
N MET A 63 11.08 9.99 3.36
CA MET A 63 10.13 8.95 3.77
C MET A 63 9.85 8.95 5.27
N ILE A 64 10.90 9.09 6.11
CA ILE A 64 10.75 8.92 7.57
C ILE A 64 11.12 10.17 8.38
N GLY A 65 11.32 11.30 7.70
CA GLY A 65 11.64 12.59 8.33
C GLY A 65 13.00 12.67 9.00
N SER A 66 13.88 11.67 8.84
CA SER A 66 15.15 11.65 9.56
C SER A 66 16.15 12.69 9.04
N ASN A 67 16.74 13.44 9.97
CA ASN A 67 17.94 14.23 9.74
C ASN A 67 19.18 13.39 10.03
N THR A 68 19.68 12.76 8.97
CA THR A 68 20.87 11.90 9.03
C THR A 68 22.17 12.61 9.43
N ARG A 69 22.19 13.93 9.59
CA ARG A 69 23.36 14.71 10.05
C ARG A 69 23.31 15.00 11.54
N SER A 70 22.15 15.39 12.07
CA SER A 70 21.97 15.66 13.50
C SER A 70 21.58 14.42 14.32
N GLY A 71 21.09 13.36 13.66
CA GLY A 71 20.59 12.16 14.32
C GLY A 71 19.18 12.30 14.91
N GLY A 72 18.45 13.37 14.57
CA GLY A 72 17.05 13.59 14.95
C GLY A 72 16.14 13.74 13.73
N THR A 73 15.03 14.45 13.90
CA THR A 73 14.08 14.78 12.82
C THR A 73 14.50 16.03 12.06
N ASP A 74 14.22 16.08 10.76
CA ASP A 74 14.28 17.32 10.01
C ASP A 74 13.05 18.19 10.34
N PRO A 75 13.20 19.48 10.71
CA PRO A 75 12.09 20.32 11.18
C PRO A 75 10.92 20.44 10.22
N ASP A 76 11.18 20.30 8.91
CA ASP A 76 10.16 20.43 7.87
C ASP A 76 9.52 19.09 7.48
N LEU A 77 9.90 17.99 8.14
CA LEU A 77 9.44 16.65 7.85
C LEU A 77 8.78 15.97 9.06
N ARG A 78 8.10 14.85 8.79
CA ARG A 78 7.36 14.05 9.75
C ARG A 78 7.97 12.66 9.91
N GLU A 79 7.88 12.08 11.10
CA GLU A 79 8.38 10.73 11.41
C GLU A 79 7.27 9.66 11.46
N ASP A 80 6.01 10.08 11.39
CA ASP A 80 4.82 9.26 11.49
C ASP A 80 4.16 9.00 10.12
N THR A 81 4.89 9.24 9.02
CA THR A 81 4.44 8.89 7.66
C THR A 81 4.24 7.39 7.49
N PHE A 82 5.06 6.59 8.19
CA PHE A 82 4.95 5.13 8.23
C PHE A 82 4.90 4.69 9.69
N VAL A 83 3.79 4.06 10.06
CA VAL A 83 3.56 3.55 11.41
C VAL A 83 3.37 2.05 11.33
N LEU A 84 4.20 1.30 12.06
CA LEU A 84 3.95 -0.11 12.29
C LEU A 84 3.13 -0.25 13.57
N SER A 85 2.07 -1.04 13.52
CA SER A 85 1.24 -1.28 14.70
C SER A 85 0.87 -2.74 14.88
N ALA A 86 0.84 -3.18 16.13
CA ALA A 86 0.53 -4.56 16.51
C ALA A 86 -0.24 -4.60 17.84
N PRO A 87 -1.13 -5.59 18.06
CA PRO A 87 -1.96 -5.63 19.24
C PRO A 87 -1.17 -6.00 20.50
N LEU A 88 -1.53 -5.38 21.62
CA LEU A 88 -1.17 -5.82 22.97
C LEU A 88 -1.95 -7.09 23.30
N ILE A 89 -1.27 -8.20 23.57
CA ILE A 89 -1.91 -9.50 23.83
C ILE A 89 -1.87 -9.93 25.29
N GLU A 90 -0.94 -9.39 26.08
CA GLU A 90 -0.83 -9.65 27.51
C GLU A 90 -0.41 -8.39 28.25
N LYS A 91 -0.88 -8.25 29.48
CA LYS A 91 -0.53 -7.17 30.39
C LYS A 91 -0.44 -7.69 31.83
N GLN A 92 0.71 -7.53 32.47
CA GLN A 92 0.95 -8.04 33.82
C GLN A 92 2.00 -7.22 34.58
N THR A 93 1.78 -7.00 35.87
CA THR A 93 2.81 -6.46 36.77
C THR A 93 3.84 -7.53 37.10
N LYS A 94 5.12 -7.24 36.88
CA LYS A 94 6.26 -8.13 37.19
C LYS A 94 7.41 -7.32 37.77
N ASP A 95 8.26 -7.97 38.54
CA ASP A 95 9.54 -7.38 38.92
C ASP A 95 10.38 -7.11 37.68
N SER A 96 11.12 -6.01 37.72
CA SER A 96 11.99 -5.58 36.62
C SER A 96 13.19 -6.49 36.41
N LEU A 97 13.65 -7.16 37.47
CA LEU A 97 14.66 -8.20 37.41
C LEU A 97 14.01 -9.57 37.18
N PRO A 98 14.51 -10.37 36.23
CA PRO A 98 14.08 -11.75 36.09
C PRO A 98 14.54 -12.59 37.29
N ASP A 99 13.69 -13.53 37.72
CA ASP A 99 14.05 -14.52 38.73
C ASP A 99 14.99 -15.58 38.15
N GLY A 100 16.14 -15.82 38.80
CA GLY A 100 17.08 -16.90 38.46
C GLY A 100 18.39 -16.45 37.81
N GLU A 101 19.17 -17.42 37.33
CA GLU A 101 20.44 -17.15 36.62
C GLU A 101 20.16 -16.73 35.16
N ILE A 102 20.74 -15.59 34.75
CA ILE A 102 20.61 -15.08 33.37
C ILE A 102 21.57 -15.86 32.47
N GLY A 103 21.00 -16.70 31.59
CA GLY A 103 21.71 -17.31 30.48
C GLY A 103 21.76 -16.43 29.24
N ALA A 104 22.46 -16.89 28.21
CA ALA A 104 22.38 -16.26 26.89
C ALA A 104 20.96 -16.41 26.31
N ASP A 105 20.48 -15.39 25.61
CA ASP A 105 19.24 -15.45 24.84
C ASP A 105 19.38 -16.43 23.65
N ALA A 106 18.29 -16.66 22.91
CA ALA A 106 18.27 -17.57 21.77
C ALA A 106 19.25 -17.17 20.62
N PHE A 107 19.90 -16.02 20.74
CA PHE A 107 20.84 -15.47 19.77
C PHE A 107 22.26 -15.30 20.34
N GLY A 108 22.51 -15.80 21.56
CA GLY A 108 23.83 -15.80 22.19
C GLY A 108 24.17 -14.53 22.96
N GLU A 109 23.25 -13.59 23.09
CA GLU A 109 23.46 -12.33 23.83
C GLU A 109 22.99 -12.49 25.28
N ALA A 110 23.79 -12.03 26.25
CA ALA A 110 23.38 -12.02 27.65
C ALA A 110 22.62 -10.71 27.94
N PRO A 111 21.29 -10.75 28.16
CA PRO A 111 20.52 -9.54 28.42
C PRO A 111 20.91 -8.95 29.79
N SER A 112 21.10 -7.63 29.83
CA SER A 112 21.33 -6.89 31.08
C SER A 112 20.07 -6.14 31.48
N PHE A 113 19.62 -6.33 32.72
CA PHE A 113 18.45 -5.65 33.27
C PHE A 113 18.86 -4.70 34.40
N VAL A 114 18.18 -3.56 34.47
CA VAL A 114 18.34 -2.59 35.57
C VAL A 114 17.14 -2.75 36.49
N ASP A 115 17.41 -2.92 37.79
CA ASP A 115 16.36 -2.97 38.80
C ASP A 115 15.65 -1.61 38.91
N ARG A 116 14.35 -1.65 38.70
CA ARG A 116 13.40 -0.54 38.78
C ARG A 116 12.16 -0.93 39.61
N GLY A 117 12.24 -2.00 40.41
CA GLY A 117 11.12 -2.53 41.20
C GLY A 117 10.03 -3.16 40.33
N GLU A 118 8.79 -3.13 40.82
CA GLU A 118 7.61 -3.61 40.09
C GLU A 118 7.30 -2.71 38.89
N ARG A 119 7.14 -3.34 37.72
CA ARG A 119 6.82 -2.66 36.46
C ARG A 119 5.64 -3.33 35.79
N LEU A 120 4.82 -2.53 35.11
CA LEU A 120 3.76 -3.04 34.26
C LEU A 120 4.36 -3.44 32.92
N ARG A 121 4.28 -4.74 32.58
CA ARG A 121 4.80 -5.31 31.34
C ARG A 121 3.65 -5.59 30.38
N GLY A 122 3.86 -5.23 29.12
CA GLY A 122 3.01 -5.59 28.00
C GLY A 122 3.72 -6.58 27.08
N ILE A 123 2.98 -7.52 26.49
CA ILE A 123 3.44 -8.36 25.39
C ILE A 123 2.69 -7.96 24.13
N ILE A 124 3.44 -7.69 23.06
CA ILE A 124 2.92 -7.29 21.76
C ILE A 124 3.10 -8.44 20.79
N ALA A 125 2.08 -8.71 19.95
CA ALA A 125 2.13 -9.71 18.88
C ALA A 125 2.98 -9.21 17.68
N LEU A 126 4.26 -8.97 17.95
CA LEU A 126 5.27 -8.50 17.02
C LEU A 126 6.62 -8.95 17.55
N GLY A 127 7.38 -9.75 16.82
CA GLY A 127 8.69 -10.26 17.25
C GLY A 127 9.82 -10.05 16.25
N ARG A 128 10.98 -10.63 16.54
CA ARG A 128 12.18 -10.56 15.68
C ARG A 128 11.99 -11.20 14.30
N LEU A 129 11.04 -12.12 14.13
CA LEU A 129 10.68 -12.70 12.84
C LEU A 129 9.98 -11.69 11.93
N ASP A 130 9.25 -10.74 12.52
CA ASP A 130 8.49 -9.72 11.80
C ASP A 130 9.36 -8.51 11.48
N ILE A 131 10.09 -8.03 12.48
CA ILE A 131 10.85 -6.78 12.41
C ILE A 131 12.02 -6.80 13.41
N GLN A 132 13.12 -6.11 13.08
CA GLN A 132 14.17 -5.87 14.06
C GLN A 132 13.69 -4.94 15.19
N PRO A 133 13.73 -5.35 16.46
CA PRO A 133 13.26 -4.53 17.58
C PRO A 133 13.99 -3.19 17.71
N GLN A 134 15.26 -3.13 17.30
CA GLN A 134 16.08 -1.91 17.33
C GLN A 134 15.59 -0.86 16.33
N SER A 135 14.84 -1.27 15.31
CA SER A 135 14.25 -0.39 14.32
C SER A 135 12.89 0.17 14.73
N LEU A 136 12.41 -0.20 15.92
CA LEU A 136 11.14 0.24 16.47
C LEU A 136 11.34 1.35 17.51
N ARG A 137 10.58 2.42 17.38
CA ARG A 137 10.45 3.44 18.42
C ARG A 137 8.97 3.64 18.75
N PRO A 138 8.52 3.35 19.99
CA PRO A 138 7.13 3.60 20.37
C PRO A 138 6.75 5.06 20.13
N LEU A 139 5.55 5.29 19.58
CA LEU A 139 5.00 6.64 19.44
C LEU A 139 4.49 7.19 20.77
N ASP A 140 3.97 6.32 21.63
CA ASP A 140 3.64 6.67 23.01
C ASP A 140 4.93 6.78 23.86
N PRO A 141 5.27 7.98 24.38
CA PRO A 141 6.48 8.18 25.17
C PRO A 141 6.47 7.45 26.52
N GLY A 142 5.32 6.98 27.00
CA GLY A 142 5.22 6.16 28.22
C GLY A 142 5.55 4.68 28.00
N LEU A 143 5.78 4.26 26.76
CA LEU A 143 6.19 2.90 26.40
C LEU A 143 7.70 2.80 26.19
N GLN A 144 8.31 1.74 26.71
CA GLN A 144 9.72 1.42 26.47
C GLN A 144 9.88 -0.04 26.05
N ILE A 145 10.57 -0.30 24.94
CA ILE A 145 10.90 -1.67 24.54
C ILE A 145 11.94 -2.22 25.52
N VAL A 146 11.62 -3.36 26.14
CA VAL A 146 12.51 -4.05 27.09
C VAL A 146 13.34 -5.09 26.35
N THR A 147 12.68 -5.95 25.58
CA THR A 147 13.31 -7.03 24.80
C THR A 147 12.29 -7.61 23.80
N ALA A 148 12.74 -8.52 22.94
CA ALA A 148 11.85 -9.26 22.04
C ALA A 148 12.35 -10.70 21.82
N SER A 149 11.39 -11.63 21.74
CA SER A 149 11.57 -13.01 21.30
C SER A 149 11.46 -13.12 19.77
N SER A 150 11.37 -14.34 19.25
CA SER A 150 11.08 -14.60 17.83
C SER A 150 9.76 -13.98 17.37
N ASP A 151 8.73 -14.02 18.19
CA ASP A 151 7.33 -13.76 17.82
C ASP A 151 6.64 -12.69 18.69
N HIS A 152 7.32 -12.18 19.72
CA HIS A 152 6.75 -11.20 20.64
C HIS A 152 7.76 -10.14 21.06
N THR A 153 7.24 -8.96 21.39
CA THR A 153 8.01 -7.83 21.95
C THR A 153 7.46 -7.50 23.32
N ILE A 154 8.36 -7.39 24.30
CA ILE A 154 8.04 -7.02 25.67
C ILE A 154 8.28 -5.51 25.82
N VAL A 155 7.26 -4.80 26.30
CA VAL A 155 7.34 -3.38 26.61
C VAL A 155 7.12 -3.13 28.10
N ASP A 156 7.82 -2.14 28.64
CA ASP A 156 7.44 -1.46 29.86
C ASP A 156 6.33 -0.47 29.51
N MET A 157 5.22 -0.53 30.24
CA MET A 157 4.07 0.36 30.07
C MET A 157 3.61 0.92 31.41
N SER A 158 4.52 1.01 32.40
CA SER A 158 4.17 1.54 33.72
C SER A 158 3.74 3.01 33.67
N ASP A 159 4.24 3.75 32.67
CA ASP A 159 3.91 5.16 32.43
C ASP A 159 2.75 5.33 31.41
N SER A 160 2.20 4.22 30.90
CA SER A 160 1.00 4.16 30.03
C SER A 160 0.02 3.07 30.51
N PRO A 161 -0.48 3.13 31.76
CA PRO A 161 -1.26 2.05 32.37
C PRO A 161 -2.68 1.92 31.81
N ASP A 162 -3.16 2.85 30.98
CA ASP A 162 -4.54 2.83 30.48
C ASP A 162 -4.72 1.93 29.23
N LEU A 163 -3.63 1.53 28.57
CA LEU A 163 -3.67 0.64 27.41
C LEU A 163 -4.23 -0.74 27.80
N ALA A 164 -5.27 -1.19 27.09
CA ALA A 164 -5.95 -2.45 27.32
C ALA A 164 -5.43 -3.55 26.39
N ILE A 165 -5.64 -4.81 26.80
CA ILE A 165 -5.39 -5.96 25.91
C ILE A 165 -6.30 -5.82 24.68
N GLY A 166 -5.73 -5.96 23.50
CA GLY A 166 -6.37 -5.74 22.20
C GLY A 166 -6.06 -4.38 21.57
N ASP A 167 -5.61 -3.39 22.37
CA ASP A 167 -5.20 -2.09 21.83
C ASP A 167 -3.97 -2.23 20.93
N ARG A 168 -3.89 -1.39 19.89
CA ARG A 168 -2.74 -1.36 18.98
C ARG A 168 -1.64 -0.49 19.58
N ILE A 169 -0.46 -1.06 19.69
CA ILE A 169 0.75 -0.31 20.01
C ILE A 169 1.40 0.14 18.71
N GLU A 170 1.72 1.42 18.62
CA GLU A 170 2.21 2.07 17.41
C GLU A 170 3.69 2.44 17.52
N PHE A 171 4.44 2.20 16.45
CA PHE A 171 5.87 2.42 16.37
C PHE A 171 6.22 3.24 15.13
N ALA A 172 7.01 4.28 15.32
CA ALA A 172 7.83 4.84 14.25
C ALA A 172 8.93 3.83 13.88
N LEU A 173 9.28 3.81 12.60
CA LEU A 173 10.32 2.94 12.05
C LEU A 173 11.57 3.74 11.69
N ASP A 174 12.74 3.17 11.93
CA ASP A 174 13.94 3.59 11.22
C ASP A 174 13.91 3.09 9.75
N TYR A 175 14.93 3.46 8.96
CA TYR A 175 15.00 3.05 7.55
C TYR A 175 15.08 1.53 7.35
N ALA A 176 15.79 0.81 8.22
CA ALA A 176 15.94 -0.63 8.12
C ALA A 176 14.62 -1.34 8.44
N GLY A 177 13.92 -0.88 9.47
CA GLY A 177 12.58 -1.33 9.83
C GLY A 177 11.59 -1.07 8.71
N LEU A 178 11.55 0.15 8.15
CA LEU A 178 10.68 0.45 7.03
C LEU A 178 10.93 -0.48 5.84
N LEU A 179 12.20 -0.70 5.48
CA LEU A 179 12.54 -1.57 4.35
C LEU A 179 12.07 -3.01 4.61
N GLN A 180 12.31 -3.56 5.81
CA GLN A 180 11.84 -4.89 6.19
C GLN A 180 10.32 -5.00 6.18
N ALA A 181 9.61 -4.02 6.75
CA ALA A 181 8.16 -3.99 6.78
C ALA A 181 7.54 -3.95 5.38
N MET A 182 8.14 -3.17 4.47
CA MET A 182 7.62 -3.00 3.10
C MET A 182 7.81 -4.24 2.23
N ILE A 183 8.82 -5.07 2.49
CA ILE A 183 9.05 -6.33 1.73
C ILE A 183 8.42 -7.55 2.39
N SER A 184 7.97 -7.44 3.64
CA SER A 184 7.39 -8.57 4.37
C SER A 184 6.01 -8.93 3.79
N PRO A 185 5.75 -10.21 3.46
CA PRO A 185 4.42 -10.68 3.10
C PRO A 185 3.51 -10.87 4.32
N TYR A 186 4.07 -10.83 5.53
CA TYR A 186 3.35 -11.06 6.78
C TYR A 186 2.86 -9.76 7.44
N ILE A 187 3.30 -8.61 6.94
CA ILE A 187 2.88 -7.29 7.41
C ILE A 187 1.87 -6.73 6.40
N SER A 188 0.63 -6.53 6.86
CA SER A 188 -0.39 -5.82 6.07
C SER A 188 -0.04 -4.34 5.98
N ARG A 189 -0.39 -3.73 4.85
CA ARG A 189 -0.10 -2.33 4.55
C ARG A 189 -1.38 -1.64 4.13
N ASP A 190 -1.75 -0.62 4.89
CA ASP A 190 -2.93 0.18 4.66
C ASP A 190 -2.51 1.65 4.56
N VAL A 191 -3.05 2.38 3.58
CA VAL A 191 -2.79 3.82 3.42
C VAL A 191 -3.76 4.58 4.30
N HIS A 192 -3.23 5.29 5.29
CA HIS A 192 -4.00 6.21 6.13
C HIS A 192 -3.94 7.61 5.53
N ASP A 193 -4.96 7.96 4.76
CA ASP A 193 -5.14 9.30 4.23
C ASP A 193 -6.32 9.95 4.96
N ASP A 194 -6.06 10.95 5.81
CA ASP A 194 -7.11 11.66 6.56
C ASP A 194 -8.06 12.42 5.60
N GLU A 195 -7.62 12.73 4.39
CA GLU A 195 -8.45 13.36 3.34
C GLU A 195 -9.09 12.36 2.36
N ALA A 196 -8.55 11.14 2.22
CA ALA A 196 -9.05 10.12 1.28
C ALA A 196 -9.85 8.98 1.93
N ARG A 197 -10.42 9.23 3.11
CA ARG A 197 -11.50 8.39 3.63
C ARG A 197 -12.70 8.56 2.69
N ALA A 198 -12.71 7.76 1.61
CA ALA A 198 -13.70 7.80 0.56
C ALA A 198 -15.08 7.99 1.20
N THR A 199 -15.67 9.18 1.00
CA THR A 199 -17.07 9.41 1.31
C THR A 199 -17.82 8.25 0.70
N THR A 200 -18.57 7.48 1.50
CA THR A 200 -19.35 6.34 1.02
C THR A 200 -19.96 6.72 -0.32
N PRO A 201 -19.61 6.05 -1.44
CA PRO A 201 -20.00 6.51 -2.75
C PRO A 201 -21.51 6.65 -2.81
N ARG A 202 -21.99 7.90 -2.94
CA ARG A 202 -23.42 8.17 -3.08
C ARG A 202 -23.89 8.08 -4.52
N HIS A 203 -22.98 7.73 -5.44
CA HIS A 203 -23.23 7.66 -6.86
C HIS A 203 -22.66 6.34 -7.43
N VAL A 204 -23.49 5.61 -8.14
CA VAL A 204 -23.13 4.41 -8.90
C VAL A 204 -23.52 4.65 -10.35
N THR A 205 -22.56 4.55 -11.26
CA THR A 205 -22.82 4.64 -12.70
C THR A 205 -22.62 3.27 -13.32
N LEU A 206 -23.71 2.73 -13.89
CA LEU A 206 -23.73 1.47 -14.60
C LEU A 206 -23.43 1.72 -16.08
N PHE A 207 -22.37 1.11 -16.59
CA PHE A 207 -22.00 1.10 -18.00
C PHE A 207 -22.44 -0.21 -18.63
N ALA A 208 -23.37 -0.14 -19.58
CA ALA A 208 -23.87 -1.30 -20.30
C ALA A 208 -24.46 -0.90 -21.66
N ASP A 209 -24.64 -1.88 -22.56
CA ASP A 209 -25.32 -1.65 -23.82
C ASP A 209 -26.82 -1.33 -23.63
N ALA A 210 -27.47 -0.81 -24.67
CA ALA A 210 -28.85 -0.38 -24.61
C ALA A 210 -29.84 -1.49 -24.18
N HIS A 211 -29.60 -2.75 -24.56
CA HIS A 211 -30.45 -3.88 -24.15
C HIS A 211 -30.28 -4.13 -22.65
N THR A 212 -29.04 -4.31 -22.20
CA THR A 212 -28.72 -4.56 -20.79
C THR A 212 -29.25 -3.45 -19.87
N ARG A 213 -29.15 -2.18 -20.28
CA ARG A 213 -29.68 -1.04 -19.49
C ARG A 213 -31.19 -1.06 -19.28
N THR A 214 -31.93 -1.71 -20.17
CA THR A 214 -33.40 -1.83 -20.08
C THR A 214 -33.86 -3.17 -19.50
N HIS A 215 -32.93 -4.05 -19.12
CA HIS A 215 -33.25 -5.34 -18.56
C HIS A 215 -33.92 -5.19 -17.17
N PRO A 216 -34.98 -5.97 -16.84
CA PRO A 216 -35.68 -5.86 -15.56
C PRO A 216 -34.77 -5.89 -14.34
N ASP A 217 -33.81 -6.81 -14.29
CA ASP A 217 -32.88 -6.93 -13.16
C ASP A 217 -31.97 -5.70 -13.00
N THR A 218 -31.61 -5.03 -14.10
CA THR A 218 -30.82 -3.78 -14.05
C THR A 218 -31.65 -2.64 -13.49
N LEU A 219 -32.94 -2.57 -13.85
CA LEU A 219 -33.87 -1.59 -13.31
C LEU A 219 -34.14 -1.86 -11.81
N ASP A 220 -34.38 -3.11 -11.42
CA ASP A 220 -34.57 -3.51 -10.01
C ASP A 220 -33.33 -3.21 -9.15
N PHE A 221 -32.13 -3.39 -9.71
CA PHE A 221 -30.89 -3.01 -9.04
C PHE A 221 -30.80 -1.49 -8.84
N LEU A 222 -31.13 -0.67 -9.85
CA LEU A 222 -31.16 0.79 -9.72
C LEU A 222 -32.19 1.25 -8.67
N ASP A 223 -33.39 0.67 -8.68
CA ASP A 223 -34.41 0.93 -7.67
C ASP A 223 -33.90 0.58 -6.27
N THR A 224 -33.21 -0.57 -6.12
CA THR A 224 -32.60 -0.98 -4.85
C THR A 224 -31.56 0.04 -4.37
N LEU A 225 -30.70 0.55 -5.25
CA LEU A 225 -29.75 1.61 -4.90
C LEU A 225 -30.45 2.87 -4.38
N GLU A 226 -31.54 3.29 -5.03
CA GLU A 226 -32.32 4.45 -4.59
C GLU A 226 -32.92 4.22 -3.19
N THR A 227 -33.44 3.02 -2.90
CA THR A 227 -33.93 2.69 -1.55
C THR A 227 -32.85 2.73 -0.47
N MET A 228 -31.59 2.49 -0.85
CA MET A 228 -30.41 2.59 0.01
C MET A 228 -29.87 4.03 0.12
N GLY A 229 -30.49 5.00 -0.56
CA GLY A 229 -30.03 6.40 -0.60
C GLY A 229 -28.80 6.62 -1.48
N ILE A 230 -28.55 5.72 -2.44
CA ILE A 230 -27.47 5.81 -3.43
C ILE A 230 -28.10 6.23 -4.77
N VAL A 231 -27.55 7.26 -5.39
CA VAL A 231 -27.97 7.70 -6.73
C VAL A 231 -27.40 6.70 -7.75
N GLY A 232 -28.28 6.03 -8.49
CA GLY A 232 -27.90 5.12 -9.56
C GLY A 232 -28.28 5.69 -10.92
N GLU A 233 -27.40 5.59 -11.91
CA GLU A 233 -27.73 5.83 -13.32
C GLU A 233 -27.17 4.73 -14.22
N SER A 234 -27.75 4.57 -15.41
CA SER A 234 -27.21 3.66 -16.44
C SER A 234 -26.98 4.40 -17.76
N VAL A 235 -25.76 4.26 -18.28
CA VAL A 235 -25.28 4.99 -19.47
C VAL A 235 -24.57 4.04 -20.44
N ASP A 236 -24.54 4.40 -21.71
CA ASP A 236 -23.70 3.70 -22.69
C ASP A 236 -22.22 3.92 -22.36
N THR A 237 -21.36 2.95 -22.71
CA THR A 237 -19.91 3.10 -22.54
C THR A 237 -19.39 4.25 -23.41
N PRO A 238 -18.88 5.34 -22.82
CA PRO A 238 -18.38 6.48 -23.59
C PRO A 238 -16.97 6.17 -24.11
N ALA A 239 -16.46 7.00 -25.01
CA ALA A 239 -15.06 6.91 -25.45
C ALA A 239 -14.08 7.07 -24.28
N ALA A 240 -12.85 6.55 -24.45
CA ALA A 240 -11.86 6.43 -23.36
C ALA A 240 -11.52 7.75 -22.64
N ILE A 241 -11.45 8.88 -23.36
CA ILE A 241 -11.10 10.18 -22.75
C ILE A 241 -12.22 10.71 -21.82
N PRO A 242 -13.48 10.83 -22.27
CA PRO A 242 -14.61 11.12 -21.37
C PRO A 242 -14.69 10.14 -20.20
N LEU A 243 -14.45 8.85 -20.46
CA LEU A 243 -14.47 7.83 -19.43
C LEU A 243 -13.38 8.05 -18.38
N ALA A 244 -12.16 8.37 -18.78
CA ALA A 244 -11.06 8.64 -17.87
C ALA A 244 -11.36 9.82 -16.94
N LYS A 245 -12.08 10.84 -17.45
CA LYS A 245 -12.57 11.96 -16.64
C LYS A 245 -13.65 11.52 -15.66
N ALA A 246 -14.62 10.72 -16.10
CA ALA A 246 -15.66 10.18 -15.23
C ALA A 246 -15.03 9.33 -14.10
N LEU A 247 -14.05 8.48 -14.41
CA LEU A 247 -13.32 7.70 -13.40
C LEU A 247 -12.58 8.58 -12.38
N ALA A 248 -12.30 9.85 -12.64
CA ALA A 248 -11.70 10.76 -11.65
C ALA A 248 -12.72 11.34 -10.66
N GLU A 249 -14.02 11.21 -10.93
CA GLU A 249 -15.09 11.74 -10.07
C GLU A 249 -15.43 10.76 -8.93
N PRO A 250 -15.95 11.23 -7.77
CA PRO A 250 -16.28 10.38 -6.63
C PRO A 250 -17.54 9.53 -6.86
N GLN A 251 -17.37 8.43 -7.58
CA GLN A 251 -18.41 7.46 -7.92
C GLN A 251 -17.89 6.02 -7.88
N THR A 252 -18.81 5.05 -7.84
CA THR A 252 -18.52 3.62 -8.06
C THR A 252 -18.96 3.24 -9.47
N PRO A 253 -18.02 3.13 -10.42
CA PRO A 253 -18.34 2.74 -11.77
C PRO A 253 -18.46 1.21 -11.88
N VAL A 254 -19.52 0.74 -12.54
CA VAL A 254 -19.85 -0.68 -12.67
C VAL A 254 -20.09 -1.01 -14.14
N TRP A 255 -19.36 -1.96 -14.72
CA TRP A 255 -19.65 -2.51 -16.04
C TRP A 255 -20.49 -3.77 -15.92
N LEU A 256 -21.62 -3.80 -16.60
CA LEU A 256 -22.50 -4.96 -16.66
C LEU A 256 -22.37 -5.64 -18.02
N ALA A 257 -21.94 -6.90 -18.02
CA ALA A 257 -21.75 -7.73 -19.21
C ALA A 257 -21.04 -7.01 -20.37
N PRO A 258 -19.88 -6.35 -20.14
CA PRO A 258 -19.21 -5.60 -21.19
C PRO A 258 -18.76 -6.52 -22.32
N ASP A 259 -18.86 -6.04 -23.55
CA ASP A 259 -18.19 -6.65 -24.69
C ASP A 259 -16.69 -6.29 -24.70
N ASP A 260 -15.97 -6.91 -25.64
CA ASP A 260 -14.53 -6.74 -25.79
C ASP A 260 -14.10 -5.29 -26.08
N ASP A 261 -14.93 -4.52 -26.80
CA ASP A 261 -14.66 -3.13 -27.15
C ASP A 261 -14.87 -2.21 -25.94
N ALA A 262 -15.89 -2.46 -25.13
CA ALA A 262 -16.13 -1.79 -23.88
C ALA A 262 -15.01 -2.07 -22.87
N LEU A 263 -14.54 -3.33 -22.78
CA LEU A 263 -13.40 -3.71 -21.95
C LEU A 263 -12.11 -3.00 -22.40
N ALA A 264 -11.83 -2.97 -23.70
CA ALA A 264 -10.68 -2.25 -24.24
C ALA A 264 -10.73 -0.76 -23.88
N THR A 265 -11.91 -0.14 -24.04
CA THR A 265 -12.15 1.27 -23.72
C THR A 265 -11.98 1.56 -22.22
N LEU A 266 -12.46 0.68 -21.35
CA LEU A 266 -12.27 0.76 -19.90
C LEU A 266 -10.77 0.75 -19.54
N PHE A 267 -10.02 -0.22 -20.06
CA PHE A 267 -8.61 -0.34 -19.72
C PHE A 267 -7.78 0.85 -20.23
N ASP A 268 -8.09 1.39 -21.40
CA ASP A 268 -7.47 2.63 -21.88
C ASP A 268 -7.81 3.83 -20.98
N ALA A 269 -9.06 3.95 -20.54
CA ALA A 269 -9.47 5.00 -19.60
C ALA A 269 -8.77 4.90 -18.24
N MET A 270 -8.63 3.69 -17.70
CA MET A 270 -7.89 3.44 -16.45
C MET A 270 -6.41 3.83 -16.57
N ARG A 271 -5.78 3.57 -17.73
CA ARG A 271 -4.40 3.99 -18.01
C ARG A 271 -4.28 5.51 -18.08
N LEU A 272 -5.21 6.18 -18.75
CA LEU A 272 -5.24 7.66 -18.85
C LEU A 272 -5.41 8.32 -17.47
N ASN A 273 -6.11 7.66 -16.55
CA ASN A 273 -6.26 8.10 -15.16
C ASN A 273 -5.02 7.76 -14.29
N GLY A 274 -4.01 7.08 -14.83
CA GLY A 274 -2.79 6.71 -14.11
C GLY A 274 -2.97 5.52 -13.17
N GLY A 275 -4.00 4.68 -13.36
CA GLY A 275 -4.22 3.49 -12.55
C GLY A 275 -4.69 3.77 -11.11
N ARG A 276 -5.24 4.95 -10.84
CA ARG A 276 -5.70 5.37 -9.50
C ARG A 276 -6.86 4.56 -8.93
N ARG A 277 -7.50 3.71 -9.75
CA ARG A 277 -8.60 2.82 -9.32
C ARG A 277 -8.21 1.36 -9.39
N GLY A 278 -8.57 0.61 -8.35
CA GLY A 278 -8.49 -0.85 -8.36
C GLY A 278 -9.51 -1.48 -9.32
N LEU A 279 -9.35 -2.78 -9.58
CA LEU A 279 -10.23 -3.56 -10.44
C LEU A 279 -10.81 -4.75 -9.67
N LEU A 280 -12.13 -4.75 -9.49
CA LEU A 280 -12.88 -5.90 -9.01
C LEU A 280 -13.54 -6.58 -10.20
N TRP A 281 -13.04 -7.76 -10.57
CA TRP A 281 -13.47 -8.51 -11.74
C TRP A 281 -14.24 -9.76 -11.32
N MET A 282 -15.55 -9.75 -11.53
CA MET A 282 -16.41 -10.91 -11.28
C MET A 282 -16.60 -11.69 -12.58
N SER A 283 -16.03 -12.89 -12.65
CA SER A 283 -16.09 -13.74 -13.85
C SER A 283 -15.96 -15.22 -13.47
N ALA A 284 -16.56 -16.10 -14.28
CA ALA A 284 -16.39 -17.55 -14.16
C ALA A 284 -15.02 -18.02 -14.70
N ASP A 285 -14.35 -17.17 -15.48
CA ASP A 285 -13.05 -17.38 -16.11
C ASP A 285 -12.05 -16.30 -15.65
N THR A 286 -10.76 -16.57 -15.82
CA THR A 286 -9.72 -15.63 -15.34
C THR A 286 -9.58 -14.39 -16.21
N GLY A 287 -10.05 -14.41 -17.46
CA GLY A 287 -9.70 -13.39 -18.46
C GLY A 287 -8.20 -13.34 -18.82
N LEU A 288 -7.40 -14.33 -18.39
CA LEU A 288 -5.93 -14.37 -18.58
C LEU A 288 -5.46 -15.30 -19.71
N GLY A 289 -6.40 -15.86 -20.48
CA GLY A 289 -6.12 -16.63 -21.69
C GLY A 289 -5.36 -15.82 -22.75
N GLU A 290 -4.92 -16.49 -23.82
CA GLU A 290 -4.01 -15.93 -24.84
C GLU A 290 -4.52 -14.59 -25.41
N ASP A 291 -5.82 -14.50 -25.73
CA ASP A 291 -6.50 -13.30 -26.23
C ASP A 291 -7.32 -12.56 -25.15
N GLY A 292 -7.12 -12.91 -23.88
CA GLY A 292 -7.90 -12.36 -22.77
C GLY A 292 -7.67 -10.85 -22.58
N ARG A 293 -8.76 -10.06 -22.56
CA ARG A 293 -8.66 -8.60 -22.39
C ARG A 293 -7.99 -8.20 -21.09
N LEU A 294 -8.19 -8.95 -20.01
CA LEU A 294 -7.52 -8.69 -18.74
C LEU A 294 -6.00 -8.96 -18.83
N ARG A 295 -5.58 -10.03 -19.51
CA ARG A 295 -4.14 -10.30 -19.77
C ARG A 295 -3.49 -9.13 -20.48
N LEU A 296 -4.08 -8.69 -21.59
CA LEU A 296 -3.59 -7.56 -22.38
C LEU A 296 -3.58 -6.28 -21.54
N ALA A 297 -4.58 -6.09 -20.68
CA ALA A 297 -4.66 -4.96 -19.78
C ALA A 297 -3.47 -4.87 -18.82
N LEU A 298 -3.16 -5.99 -18.15
CA LEU A 298 -2.11 -6.10 -17.13
C LEU A 298 -0.69 -6.08 -17.71
N GLN A 299 -0.53 -6.44 -18.99
CA GLN A 299 0.78 -6.45 -19.66
C GLN A 299 1.16 -5.12 -20.32
N ALA A 300 0.19 -4.26 -20.62
CA ALA A 300 0.45 -3.00 -21.31
C ALA A 300 0.81 -1.87 -20.32
N PRO A 301 1.89 -1.11 -20.55
CA PRO A 301 2.29 0.00 -19.69
C PRO A 301 1.43 1.27 -19.91
N PRO A 302 1.09 2.05 -18.86
CA PRO A 302 1.30 1.74 -17.45
C PRO A 302 0.35 0.61 -17.02
N ALA A 303 0.90 -0.43 -16.38
CA ALA A 303 0.08 -1.58 -15.97
C ALA A 303 -0.97 -1.14 -14.95
N VAL A 304 -2.21 -1.59 -15.13
CA VAL A 304 -3.22 -1.54 -14.07
C VAL A 304 -2.64 -2.26 -12.86
N LEU A 305 -2.63 -1.61 -11.70
CA LEU A 305 -1.97 -2.09 -10.48
C LEU A 305 -2.45 -3.51 -10.17
N ALA A 306 -1.61 -4.51 -10.46
CA ALA A 306 -1.93 -5.92 -10.17
C ALA A 306 -2.17 -6.12 -8.66
N ASP A 307 -1.54 -5.27 -7.85
CA ASP A 307 -1.73 -5.20 -6.40
C ASP A 307 -3.08 -4.60 -5.95
N SER A 308 -3.86 -4.06 -6.86
CA SER A 308 -5.21 -3.54 -6.62
C SER A 308 -6.24 -4.24 -7.50
N CYS A 309 -5.99 -5.50 -7.86
CA CYS A 309 -6.89 -6.31 -8.67
C CYS A 309 -7.36 -7.56 -7.91
N ALA A 310 -8.67 -7.83 -7.99
CA ALA A 310 -9.29 -9.03 -7.42
C ALA A 310 -10.21 -9.70 -8.46
N LEU A 311 -10.01 -11.01 -8.65
CA LEU A 311 -10.85 -11.89 -9.45
C LEU A 311 -11.79 -12.66 -8.52
N VAL A 312 -13.09 -12.65 -8.79
CA VAL A 312 -14.10 -13.27 -7.93
C VAL A 312 -15.04 -14.14 -8.74
N GLY A 313 -15.35 -15.34 -8.22
CA GLY A 313 -16.31 -16.26 -8.82
C GLY A 313 -15.70 -17.20 -9.87
N LEU A 314 -14.37 -17.34 -9.88
CA LEU A 314 -13.67 -18.22 -10.82
C LEU A 314 -14.15 -19.66 -10.67
N GLN A 315 -14.55 -20.27 -11.78
CA GLN A 315 -14.94 -21.68 -11.86
C GLN A 315 -13.91 -22.50 -12.63
N ARG A 316 -13.17 -21.86 -13.55
CA ARG A 316 -12.22 -22.53 -14.43
C ARG A 316 -10.96 -21.68 -14.60
N ALA A 317 -9.82 -22.34 -14.49
CA ALA A 317 -8.52 -21.79 -14.86
C ALA A 317 -7.64 -22.93 -15.40
N SER A 318 -6.97 -22.70 -16.52
CA SER A 318 -5.86 -23.54 -16.97
C SER A 318 -4.66 -23.39 -16.04
N ARG A 319 -3.70 -24.32 -16.13
CA ARG A 319 -2.46 -24.24 -15.34
C ARG A 319 -1.69 -22.95 -15.63
N ASP A 320 -1.65 -22.52 -16.88
CA ASP A 320 -0.92 -21.34 -17.30
C ASP A 320 -1.59 -20.06 -16.74
N GLU A 321 -2.92 -19.99 -16.76
CA GLU A 321 -3.66 -18.88 -16.14
C GLU A 321 -3.46 -18.83 -14.62
N ALA A 322 -3.49 -19.97 -13.93
CA ALA A 322 -3.24 -20.03 -12.48
C ALA A 322 -1.81 -19.60 -12.10
N GLN A 323 -0.82 -19.94 -12.94
CA GLN A 323 0.55 -19.46 -12.79
C GLN A 323 0.64 -17.95 -13.00
N GLU A 324 -0.09 -17.40 -13.97
CA GLU A 324 -0.14 -15.96 -14.21
C GLU A 324 -0.80 -15.20 -13.06
N VAL A 325 -1.93 -15.69 -12.52
CA VAL A 325 -2.55 -15.14 -11.30
C VAL A 325 -1.52 -15.03 -10.17
N SER A 326 -0.78 -16.12 -9.93
CA SER A 326 0.26 -16.17 -8.89
C SER A 326 1.43 -15.23 -9.18
N ARG A 327 1.90 -15.20 -10.44
CA ARG A 327 3.02 -14.38 -10.89
C ARG A 327 2.72 -12.88 -10.78
N LEU A 328 1.48 -12.49 -11.07
CA LEU A 328 0.98 -11.12 -10.99
C LEU A 328 0.47 -10.75 -9.60
N ALA A 329 0.51 -11.68 -8.63
CA ALA A 329 -0.02 -11.49 -7.28
C ALA A 329 -1.49 -11.02 -7.25
N LEU A 330 -2.31 -11.46 -8.20
CA LEU A 330 -3.73 -11.14 -8.20
C LEU A 330 -4.43 -11.87 -7.05
N LEU A 331 -5.36 -11.21 -6.36
CA LEU A 331 -6.26 -11.92 -5.46
C LEU A 331 -7.28 -12.67 -6.32
N ALA A 332 -7.30 -13.99 -6.26
CA ALA A 332 -8.26 -14.81 -6.98
C ALA A 332 -9.08 -15.64 -6.01
N LEU A 333 -10.39 -15.42 -6.01
CA LEU A 333 -11.37 -16.12 -5.16
C LEU A 333 -12.33 -16.90 -6.06
N THR A 334 -12.32 -18.21 -5.89
CA THR A 334 -13.10 -19.16 -6.67
C THR A 334 -14.54 -19.27 -6.18
N ILE A 335 -15.38 -19.97 -6.93
CA ILE A 335 -16.73 -20.32 -6.45
C ILE A 335 -16.67 -21.20 -5.19
N GLU A 336 -15.65 -22.05 -5.04
CA GLU A 336 -15.45 -22.86 -3.84
C GLU A 336 -15.14 -21.98 -2.62
N ASP A 337 -14.38 -20.88 -2.80
CA ASP A 337 -14.14 -19.91 -1.74
C ASP A 337 -15.43 -19.19 -1.32
N VAL A 338 -16.33 -18.90 -2.27
CA VAL A 338 -17.66 -18.33 -1.99
C VAL A 338 -18.50 -19.31 -1.18
N ASP A 339 -18.49 -20.58 -1.54
CA ASP A 339 -19.23 -21.63 -0.82
C ASP A 339 -18.68 -21.87 0.60
N LEU A 340 -17.37 -21.76 0.77
CA LEU A 340 -16.69 -21.98 2.06
C LEU A 340 -16.76 -20.78 3.00
N LEU A 341 -16.53 -19.56 2.50
CA LEU A 341 -16.42 -18.34 3.31
C LEU A 341 -17.72 -17.53 3.34
N GLY A 342 -18.60 -17.77 2.37
CA GLY A 342 -19.78 -16.94 2.10
C GLY A 342 -19.44 -15.70 1.29
N ILE A 343 -20.39 -15.28 0.43
CA ILE A 343 -20.20 -14.14 -0.49
C ILE A 343 -19.84 -12.84 0.24
N ARG A 344 -20.34 -12.63 1.47
CA ARG A 344 -20.04 -11.43 2.25
C ARG A 344 -18.56 -11.30 2.57
N GLU A 345 -17.91 -12.38 3.01
CA GLU A 345 -16.49 -12.36 3.37
C GLU A 345 -15.61 -12.29 2.12
N VAL A 346 -15.99 -13.01 1.06
CA VAL A 346 -15.32 -12.92 -0.26
C VAL A 346 -15.32 -11.49 -0.78
N MET A 347 -16.48 -10.83 -0.77
CA MET A 347 -16.60 -9.44 -1.23
C MET A 347 -15.83 -8.48 -0.33
N ARG A 348 -15.84 -8.68 1.00
CA ARG A 348 -15.05 -7.86 1.92
C ARG A 348 -13.56 -7.94 1.58
N ARG A 349 -12.99 -9.14 1.48
CA ARG A 349 -11.57 -9.32 1.10
C ARG A 349 -11.23 -8.72 -0.26
N SER A 350 -12.15 -8.87 -1.21
CA SER A 350 -11.97 -8.34 -2.57
C SER A 350 -11.96 -6.82 -2.57
N ILE A 351 -12.92 -6.19 -1.88
CA ILE A 351 -13.00 -4.74 -1.72
C ILE A 351 -11.76 -4.21 -0.98
N ASP A 352 -11.36 -4.86 0.11
CA ASP A 352 -10.15 -4.49 0.86
C ASP A 352 -8.91 -4.53 -0.06
N ARG A 353 -8.74 -5.59 -0.86
CA ARG A 353 -7.64 -5.69 -1.84
C ARG A 353 -7.67 -4.55 -2.85
N VAL A 354 -8.79 -4.32 -3.52
CA VAL A 354 -8.85 -3.33 -4.61
C VAL A 354 -8.81 -1.90 -4.10
N ALA A 355 -9.28 -1.61 -2.89
CA ALA A 355 -9.34 -0.26 -2.32
C ALA A 355 -8.11 0.12 -1.49
N SER A 356 -7.32 -0.84 -0.99
CA SER A 356 -6.16 -0.58 -0.09
C SER A 356 -5.09 0.36 -0.65
N GLN A 357 -4.94 0.43 -1.98
CA GLN A 357 -3.91 1.23 -2.67
C GLN A 357 -4.49 2.06 -3.81
N SER A 358 -5.80 2.33 -3.77
CA SER A 358 -6.50 3.04 -4.84
C SER A 358 -7.54 4.02 -4.29
N GLU A 359 -7.93 5.00 -5.09
CA GLU A 359 -8.95 6.00 -4.76
C GLU A 359 -10.39 5.46 -4.95
N GLY A 360 -10.55 4.15 -4.82
CA GLY A 360 -11.77 3.40 -5.14
C GLY A 360 -11.53 2.39 -6.25
N PHE A 361 -12.56 1.63 -6.61
CA PHE A 361 -12.43 0.55 -7.58
C PHE A 361 -13.44 0.67 -8.72
N VAL A 362 -13.14 -0.01 -9.82
CA VAL A 362 -14.09 -0.34 -10.87
C VAL A 362 -14.59 -1.75 -10.65
N LEU A 363 -15.90 -1.96 -10.72
CA LEU A 363 -16.50 -3.29 -10.72
C LEU A 363 -16.81 -3.71 -12.16
N VAL A 364 -16.33 -4.88 -12.57
CA VAL A 364 -16.71 -5.52 -13.82
C VAL A 364 -17.49 -6.79 -13.49
N LEU A 365 -18.77 -6.81 -13.84
CA LEU A 365 -19.59 -8.02 -13.86
C LEU A 365 -19.52 -8.62 -15.27
N HIS A 366 -18.59 -9.53 -15.48
CA HIS A 366 -18.34 -10.12 -16.80
C HIS A 366 -19.55 -10.94 -17.30
N ALA A 367 -19.70 -11.04 -18.62
CA ALA A 367 -20.83 -11.71 -19.25
C ALA A 367 -20.98 -13.18 -18.81
N SER A 368 -19.87 -13.85 -18.45
CA SER A 368 -19.87 -15.23 -17.95
C SER A 368 -20.57 -15.42 -16.59
N VAL A 369 -20.76 -14.34 -15.82
CA VAL A 369 -21.50 -14.33 -14.55
C VAL A 369 -22.83 -13.59 -14.67
N ALA A 370 -22.93 -12.62 -15.59
CA ALA A 370 -24.15 -11.88 -15.90
C ALA A 370 -25.06 -12.59 -16.93
N ALA A 371 -24.99 -13.93 -17.02
CA ALA A 371 -25.72 -14.72 -17.99
C ALA A 371 -27.25 -14.47 -17.89
N GLY A 372 -27.82 -13.88 -18.94
CA GLY A 372 -29.24 -13.47 -19.01
C GLY A 372 -29.45 -11.97 -19.22
N LEU A 373 -28.48 -11.11 -18.86
CA LEU A 373 -28.60 -9.66 -19.01
C LEU A 373 -28.14 -9.15 -20.38
N GLY A 374 -27.16 -9.81 -20.98
CA GLY A 374 -26.57 -9.41 -22.27
C GLY A 374 -27.48 -9.68 -23.46
N GLY A 375 -27.53 -8.73 -24.41
CA GLY A 375 -28.27 -8.83 -25.66
C GLY A 375 -27.63 -9.76 -26.70
N GLY A 376 -27.36 -11.02 -26.35
CA GLY A 376 -27.11 -12.14 -27.26
C GLY A 376 -25.90 -12.10 -28.21
N GLY A 377 -25.00 -13.06 -28.01
CA GLY A 377 -24.01 -13.56 -28.98
C GLY A 377 -23.53 -14.94 -28.57
#